data_AF-A0A6P0XC83-F1
#
_entry.id   AF-A0A6P0XC83-F1
#
_cell.length_a   1.000
_cell.length_b   1.000
_cell.length_c   1.000
_cell.angle_alpha   90.00
_cell.angle_beta   90.00
_cell.angle_gamma   90.00
#
_symmetry.space_group_name_H-M   'P 1'
#
loop_
_entity.id
_entity.type
_entity.pdbx_description
1 polymer ?
#
loop_
_entity_poly.entity_id
_entity_poly.type
_entity_poly.pdbx_seq_one_letter_code
_entity_poly.pdbx_strand_id
1 'polypeptide(L)'
;MSVELQKRKFTVKEYYQMAEVGILKADDRVELIAGEIVEMAPISILHAGDVRRLISNPVEYLLYSWHRWGDGKMGRWGDGEIGR
;
A
#
# COMPACT_ATOMS: atom_id res chain seq x y z
N MET A 1 5.45 40.47 -5.26
CA MET A 1 5.64 39.34 -6.20
C MET A 1 4.84 38.16 -5.69
N SER A 2 3.83 37.71 -6.43
CA SER A 2 3.09 36.47 -6.16
C SER A 2 3.71 35.33 -6.98
N VAL A 3 4.14 34.26 -6.32
CA VAL A 3 4.61 33.04 -7.00
C VAL A 3 3.39 32.16 -7.23
N GLU A 4 3.06 31.91 -8.49
CA GLU A 4 2.01 30.98 -8.85
C GLU A 4 2.58 29.56 -8.92
N LEU A 5 2.13 28.69 -8.02
CA LEU A 5 2.58 27.30 -7.96
C LEU A 5 1.88 26.47 -9.05
N GLN A 6 2.63 26.07 -10.06
CA GLN A 6 2.15 25.17 -11.10
C GLN A 6 2.02 23.75 -10.55
N LYS A 7 0.80 23.20 -10.57
CA LYS A 7 0.53 21.81 -10.19
C LYS A 7 0.75 20.90 -11.38
N ARG A 8 1.51 19.81 -11.19
CA ARG A 8 1.75 18.78 -12.21
C ARG A 8 1.34 17.43 -11.66
N LYS A 9 0.74 16.59 -12.52
CA LYS A 9 0.39 15.21 -12.21
C LYS A 9 1.61 14.29 -12.28
N PHE A 10 1.63 13.29 -11.43
CA PHE A 10 2.62 12.22 -11.43
C PHE A 10 2.22 11.10 -12.40
N THR A 11 3.24 10.51 -13.02
CA THR A 11 3.12 9.27 -13.77
C THR A 11 3.37 8.07 -12.86
N VAL A 12 2.94 6.90 -13.30
CA VAL A 12 3.21 5.63 -12.61
C VAL A 12 4.72 5.40 -12.44
N LYS A 13 5.52 5.74 -13.46
CA LYS A 13 6.98 5.59 -13.40
C LYS A 13 7.59 6.44 -12.29
N GLU A 14 7.18 7.70 -12.19
CA GLU A 14 7.69 8.61 -11.15
C GLU A 14 7.29 8.15 -9.75
N TYR A 15 6.08 7.64 -9.57
CA TYR A 15 5.64 7.06 -8.31
C TYR A 15 6.54 5.91 -7.85
N TYR A 16 6.88 4.98 -8.75
CA TYR A 16 7.82 3.89 -8.42
C TYR A 16 9.23 4.40 -8.14
N GLN A 17 9.72 5.37 -8.91
CA GLN A 17 11.03 5.98 -8.67
C GLN A 17 11.10 6.66 -7.30
N MET A 18 10.01 7.31 -6.84
CA MET A 18 9.94 7.89 -5.50
C MET A 18 10.07 6.83 -4.41
N ALA A 19 9.50 5.64 -4.60
CA ALA A 19 9.69 4.53 -3.66
C ALA A 19 11.13 3.98 -3.70
N GLU A 20 11.71 3.81 -4.89
CA GLU A 20 13.10 3.32 -5.06
C GLU A 20 14.13 4.20 -4.36
N VAL A 21 13.97 5.53 -4.44
CA VAL A 21 14.89 6.48 -3.82
C VAL A 21 14.51 6.84 -2.37
N GLY A 22 13.45 6.23 -1.84
CA GLY A 22 13.03 6.37 -0.45
C GLY A 22 12.28 7.67 -0.11
N ILE A 23 11.75 8.39 -1.10
CA ILE A 23 10.82 9.51 -0.89
C ILE A 23 9.50 8.97 -0.32
N LEU A 24 8.99 7.87 -0.87
CA LEU A 24 7.87 7.12 -0.31
C LEU A 24 8.41 5.88 0.39
N LYS A 25 8.01 5.69 1.65
CA LYS A 25 8.40 4.56 2.48
C LYS A 25 7.37 3.44 2.38
N ALA A 26 7.82 2.24 2.73
CA ALA A 26 6.98 1.05 2.91
C ALA A 26 5.74 1.29 3.80
N ASP A 27 5.88 2.15 4.81
CA ASP A 27 4.83 2.44 5.78
C ASP A 27 3.97 3.65 5.37
N ASP A 28 4.36 4.38 4.33
CA ASP A 28 3.58 5.48 3.78
C ASP A 28 2.40 4.85 3.03
N ARG A 29 1.25 4.81 3.70
CA ARG A 29 0.01 4.25 3.15
C ARG A 29 -0.59 5.22 2.13
N VAL A 30 0.04 5.32 0.96
CA VAL A 30 -0.38 6.21 -0.13
C VAL A 30 -0.68 5.43 -1.41
N GLU A 31 -1.51 6.03 -2.25
CA GLU A 31 -1.93 5.49 -3.55
C GLU A 31 -1.77 6.56 -4.64
N LEU A 32 -1.42 6.14 -5.86
CA LEU A 32 -1.45 7.01 -7.03
C LEU A 32 -2.83 6.89 -7.71
N ILE A 33 -3.68 7.92 -7.57
CA ILE A 33 -5.00 7.98 -8.19
C ILE A 33 -5.06 9.18 -9.14
N ALA A 34 -5.36 8.92 -10.42
CA ALA A 34 -5.51 9.96 -11.44
C ALA A 34 -4.32 10.96 -11.56
N GLY A 35 -3.12 10.50 -11.21
CA GLY A 35 -1.89 11.30 -11.23
C GLY A 35 -1.61 12.08 -9.94
N GLU A 36 -2.35 11.81 -8.87
CA GLU A 36 -2.18 12.42 -7.55
C GLU A 36 -1.83 11.34 -6.53
N ILE A 37 -0.91 11.68 -5.62
CA ILE A 37 -0.57 10.81 -4.49
C ILE A 37 -1.53 11.15 -3.36
N VAL A 38 -2.37 10.19 -2.98
CA VAL A 38 -3.39 10.36 -1.94
C VAL A 38 -3.14 9.40 -0.79
N GLU A 39 -3.49 9.79 0.42
CA GLU A 39 -3.45 8.89 1.56
C GLU A 39 -4.56 7.84 1.45
N MET A 40 -4.19 6.58 1.68
CA MET A 40 -5.12 5.46 1.72
C MET A 40 -6.04 5.61 2.93
N ALA A 41 -7.33 5.36 2.72
CA ALA A 41 -8.29 5.35 3.81
C ALA A 41 -7.91 4.33 4.90
N PRO A 42 -8.19 4.62 6.19
CA PRO A 42 -7.97 3.65 7.24
C PRO A 42 -8.83 2.41 7.01
N ILE A 43 -8.21 1.23 7.10
CA ILE A 43 -8.91 -0.05 6.99
C ILE A 43 -9.54 -0.34 8.36
N SER A 44 -10.87 -0.30 8.42
CA SER A 44 -11.61 -0.67 9.63
C SER A 44 -11.75 -2.20 9.74
N ILE A 45 -12.05 -2.68 10.95
CA ILE A 45 -12.31 -4.09 11.22
C ILE A 45 -13.48 -4.61 10.37
N LEU A 46 -14.50 -3.77 10.16
CA LEU A 46 -15.66 -4.11 9.32
C LEU A 46 -15.24 -4.26 7.85
N HIS A 47 -14.46 -3.32 7.33
CA HIS A 47 -13.92 -3.40 5.98
C HIS A 47 -13.11 -4.68 5.78
N ALA A 48 -12.23 -5.02 6.73
CA ALA A 48 -11.46 -6.26 6.69
C ALA A 48 -12.35 -7.52 6.71
N GLY A 49 -13.43 -7.50 7.51
CA GLY A 49 -14.42 -8.58 7.57
C GLY A 49 -15.16 -8.79 6.24
N ASP A 50 -15.58 -7.70 5.59
CA ASP A 50 -16.26 -7.73 4.29
C ASP A 50 -15.34 -8.25 3.18
N VAL A 51 -14.10 -7.75 3.12
CA VAL A 51 -13.08 -8.22 2.18
C VAL A 51 -12.82 -9.72 2.37
N ARG A 52 -12.68 -10.18 3.63
CA ARG A 52 -12.52 -11.61 3.93
C ARG A 52 -13.70 -12.42 3.42
N ARG A 53 -14.93 -11.97 3.66
CA ARG A 53 -16.14 -12.68 3.22
C ARG A 53 -16.22 -12.75 1.69
N LEU A 54 -15.81 -11.70 0.99
CA LEU A 54 -15.82 -11.65 -0.47
C LEU A 54 -14.78 -12.60 -1.09
N ILE A 55 -13.61 -12.74 -0.47
CA ILE A 55 -12.49 -13.54 -0.99
C ILE A 55 -12.56 -15.02 -0.56
N SER A 56 -13.44 -15.38 0.38
CA SER A 56 -13.52 -16.73 0.96
C SER A 56 -14.05 -17.80 -0.02
N ASN A 57 -13.16 -18.31 -0.88
CA ASN A 57 -13.11 -19.70 -1.33
C ASN A 57 -11.80 -20.29 -0.76
N PRO A 58 -11.80 -21.43 -0.03
CA PRO A 58 -10.70 -21.76 0.86
C PRO A 58 -9.54 -22.40 0.10
N VAL A 59 -8.55 -21.58 -0.22
CA VAL A 59 -7.13 -21.98 -0.21
C VAL A 59 -6.38 -20.87 0.52
N GLU A 60 -6.01 -21.16 1.77
CA GLU A 60 -4.86 -20.56 2.44
C GLU A 60 -4.89 -19.07 2.84
N TYR A 61 -5.98 -18.59 3.45
CA TYR A 61 -6.04 -17.23 4.02
C TYR A 61 -5.72 -17.13 5.53
N LEU A 62 -5.39 -18.24 6.19
CA LEU A 62 -5.12 -18.26 7.64
C LEU A 62 -3.67 -17.93 8.02
N LEU A 63 -2.76 -17.70 7.06
CA LEU A 63 -1.37 -17.31 7.36
C LEU A 63 -1.14 -15.80 7.42
N TYR A 64 -2.15 -14.98 7.11
CA TYR A 64 -2.03 -13.54 7.23
C TYR A 64 -2.47 -13.06 8.59
N SER A 65 -1.51 -13.22 9.51
CA SER A 65 -1.47 -12.69 10.86
C SER A 65 -1.92 -11.22 10.89
N TRP A 66 -3.18 -11.01 11.29
CA TRP A 66 -3.80 -9.70 11.55
C TRP A 66 -3.41 -9.14 12.92
N HIS A 67 -2.15 -9.29 13.34
CA HIS A 67 -1.67 -8.68 14.57
C HIS A 67 -0.57 -7.69 14.25
N ARG A 68 -0.98 -6.42 14.28
CA ARG A 68 -0.19 -5.19 14.22
C ARG A 68 0.24 -4.73 12.82
N TRP A 69 -0.71 -4.10 12.13
CA TRP A 69 -0.38 -3.04 11.18
C TRP A 69 -0.49 -1.71 11.93
N GLY A 70 0.65 -1.18 12.37
CA GLY A 70 0.74 0.05 13.16
C GLY A 70 2.15 0.43 13.63
N ASP A 71 3.18 -0.39 13.38
CA ASP A 71 4.57 -0.14 13.82
C ASP A 71 5.66 -0.40 12.76
N GLY A 72 5.29 -0.52 11.48
CA GLY A 72 6.26 -0.49 10.38
C GLY A 72 7.15 -1.72 10.21
N LYS A 73 6.62 -2.93 10.45
CA LYS A 73 7.34 -4.18 10.17
C LYS A 73 6.64 -4.99 9.08
N MET A 74 7.27 -5.03 7.90
CA MET A 74 6.84 -5.86 6.77
C MET A 74 6.98 -7.36 7.05
N GLY A 75 5.91 -8.10 6.77
CA GLY A 75 5.90 -9.57 6.69
C GLY A 75 5.22 -10.03 5.40
N ARG A 76 6.06 -10.25 4.38
CA ARG A 76 5.92 -11.07 3.16
C ARG A 76 4.52 -11.50 2.71
N TRP A 77 4.10 -11.02 1.53
CA TRP A 77 3.09 -11.66 0.68
C TRP A 77 3.72 -12.04 -0.67
N GLY A 78 3.49 -13.27 -1.13
CA GLY A 78 3.94 -13.77 -2.43
C GLY A 78 4.71 -15.09 -2.32
N ASP A 79 4.14 -16.12 -2.94
CA ASP A 79 4.78 -17.35 -3.43
C ASP A 79 6.20 -17.11 -3.96
N GLY A 80 7.20 -17.62 -3.25
CA GLY A 80 8.59 -17.46 -3.66
C GLY A 80 9.53 -18.21 -2.74
N GLU A 81 9.97 -19.36 -3.24
CA GLU A 81 11.04 -20.19 -2.69
C GLU A 81 12.17 -19.36 -2.09
N ILE A 82 12.64 -19.74 -0.90
CA ILE A 82 13.91 -19.27 -0.37
C ILE A 82 14.88 -20.45 -0.42
N GLY A 83 15.83 -20.35 -1.35
CA GLY A 83 16.99 -21.23 -1.41
C GLY A 83 17.72 -21.28 -0.07
N ARG A 84 17.90 -22.50 0.41
CA ARG A 84 19.21 -23.06 0.71
C ARG A 84 19.34 -24.40 0.00
#